data_AF-A0A938CI20-F1
#
_entry.id   AF-A0A938CI20-F1
#
_cell.length_a   1.000
_cell.length_b   1.000
_cell.length_c   1.000
_cell.angle_alpha   90.00
_cell.angle_beta   90.00
_cell.angle_gamma   90.00
#
_symmetry.space_group_name_H-M   'P 1'
#
loop_
_entity.id
_entity.type
_entity.pdbx_description
1 polymer ?
#
loop_
_entity_poly.entity_id
_entity_poly.type
_entity_poly.pdbx_seq_one_letter_code
_entity_poly.pdbx_strand_id
1 'polypeptide(L)'
;MACRLALVAFASTLAPWLCAQTEPVLHLDFERGLDGVGPAGPVRATIEGEPTLVSGKVGQGAQVGPGFGRLDFPTEGLLNDDGGTVEMWVCPVDWESADGKFHVFFECRGRGALYLYEYWT
;
A
#
# COMPACT_ATOMS: atom_id res chain seq x y z
N MET A 1 -22.18 -42.13 53.27
CA MET A 1 -22.19 -42.13 51.79
C MET A 1 -22.48 -40.68 51.37
N ALA A 2 -21.46 -39.92 50.97
CA ALA A 2 -21.59 -38.50 50.65
C ALA A 2 -21.13 -38.28 49.20
N CYS A 3 -22.07 -37.99 48.31
CA CYS A 3 -21.80 -37.67 46.92
C CYS A 3 -21.44 -36.19 46.83
N ARG A 4 -20.17 -35.87 46.53
CA ARG A 4 -19.72 -34.51 46.25
C ARG A 4 -19.86 -34.27 44.74
N LEU A 5 -20.84 -33.45 44.35
CA LEU A 5 -20.96 -32.94 43.00
C LEU A 5 -19.86 -31.88 42.79
N ALA A 6 -18.89 -32.17 41.93
CA ALA A 6 -17.93 -31.18 41.48
C ALA A 6 -18.52 -30.46 40.26
N LEU A 7 -18.86 -29.18 40.42
CA LEU A 7 -19.28 -28.31 39.33
C LEU A 7 -18.01 -27.84 38.59
N VAL A 8 -17.75 -28.36 37.40
CA VAL A 8 -16.71 -27.85 36.51
C VAL A 8 -17.31 -26.67 35.74
N ALA A 9 -16.98 -25.45 36.16
CA ALA A 9 -17.30 -24.25 35.39
C ALA A 9 -16.31 -24.15 34.22
N PHE A 10 -16.79 -24.43 33.01
CA PHE A 10 -16.05 -24.14 31.78
C PHE A 10 -16.14 -22.63 31.55
N ALA A 11 -15.08 -21.90 31.93
CA ALA A 11 -14.93 -20.50 31.55
C ALA A 11 -14.61 -20.46 30.06
N SER A 12 -15.63 -20.28 29.23
CA SER A 12 -15.48 -20.03 27.81
C SER A 12 -14.75 -18.69 27.63
N THR A 13 -13.43 -18.72 27.52
CA THR A 13 -12.67 -17.58 27.04
C THR A 13 -13.03 -17.38 25.58
N LEU A 14 -14.05 -16.55 25.33
CA LEU A 14 -14.26 -15.92 24.04
C LEU A 14 -12.99 -15.11 23.76
N ALA A 15 -12.01 -15.72 23.10
CA ALA A 15 -10.90 -14.99 22.52
C ALA A 15 -11.54 -14.05 21.49
N PRO A 16 -11.52 -12.71 21.70
CA PRO A 16 -11.86 -11.83 20.61
C PRO A 16 -10.86 -12.14 19.51
N TRP A 17 -11.37 -12.64 18.39
CA TRP A 17 -10.66 -12.60 17.13
C TRP A 17 -10.54 -11.11 16.80
N LEU A 18 -9.57 -10.43 17.42
CA LEU A 18 -9.06 -9.19 16.87
C LEU A 18 -8.46 -9.60 15.53
N CYS A 19 -9.25 -9.44 14.46
CA CYS A 19 -8.68 -9.24 13.14
C CYS A 19 -7.87 -7.94 13.25
N ALA A 20 -6.63 -8.06 13.75
CA ALA A 20 -5.67 -6.99 13.68
C ALA A 20 -5.52 -6.69 12.18
N GLN A 21 -6.01 -5.53 11.78
CA GLN A 21 -5.86 -5.05 10.41
C GLN A 21 -4.36 -4.99 10.15
N THR A 22 -3.89 -5.67 9.11
CA THR A 22 -2.47 -5.66 8.76
C THR A 22 -2.08 -4.22 8.46
N GLU A 23 -1.17 -3.67 9.24
CA GLU A 23 -0.66 -2.31 9.01
C GLU A 23 0.17 -2.30 7.72
N PRO A 24 0.04 -1.26 6.89
CA PRO A 24 0.84 -1.15 5.68
C PRO A 24 2.31 -0.92 6.04
N VAL A 25 3.19 -1.63 5.35
CA VAL A 25 4.65 -1.44 5.45
C VAL A 25 5.11 -0.14 4.81
N LEU A 26 4.33 0.40 3.87
CA LEU A 26 4.53 1.72 3.28
C LEU A 26 3.16 2.36 3.04
N HIS A 27 2.96 3.56 3.56
CA HIS A 27 1.75 4.36 3.35
C HIS A 27 2.12 5.73 2.77
N LEU A 28 1.46 6.08 1.65
CA LEU A 28 1.65 7.35 0.96
C LEU A 28 0.35 8.17 1.09
N ASP A 29 0.32 9.09 2.04
CA ASP A 29 -0.86 9.95 2.29
C ASP A 29 -0.80 11.30 1.57
N PHE A 30 0.39 11.72 1.13
CA PHE A 30 0.68 12.97 0.43
C PHE A 30 0.30 14.26 1.17
N GLU A 31 -0.17 14.18 2.41
CA GLU A 31 -0.56 15.35 3.23
C GLU A 31 0.65 16.11 3.77
N ARG A 32 1.79 15.42 3.91
CA ARG A 32 3.05 15.97 4.46
C ARG A 32 4.16 16.08 3.43
N GLY A 33 3.86 15.96 2.14
CA GLY A 33 4.85 15.95 1.06
C GLY A 33 4.85 14.64 0.28
N LEU A 34 5.96 14.37 -0.41
CA LEU A 34 6.12 13.20 -1.28
C LEU A 34 6.79 12.00 -0.59
N ASP A 35 7.20 12.17 0.68
CA ASP A 35 7.74 11.09 1.50
C ASP A 35 6.63 10.17 2.02
N GLY A 36 6.95 8.89 2.19
CA GLY A 36 6.06 7.88 2.76
C GLY A 36 6.22 7.73 4.26
N VAL A 37 5.38 6.88 4.84
CA VAL A 37 5.47 6.45 6.24
C VAL A 37 5.52 4.93 6.28
N GLY A 38 6.50 4.38 6.99
CA GLY A 38 6.60 2.96 7.28
C GLY A 38 6.64 2.69 8.80
N PRO A 39 6.75 1.41 9.21
CA PRO A 39 6.71 1.02 10.63
C PRO A 39 7.77 1.69 11.50
N ALA A 40 8.94 2.02 10.91
CA ALA A 40 10.06 2.67 11.61
C ALA A 40 10.03 4.20 11.54
N GLY A 41 9.03 4.80 10.89
CA GLY A 41 8.91 6.25 10.68
C GLY A 41 8.93 6.67 9.21
N PRO A 42 9.33 7.92 8.90
CA PRO A 42 9.33 8.44 7.54
C PRO A 42 10.22 7.64 6.58
N VAL A 43 9.70 7.35 5.39
CA VAL A 43 10.43 6.69 4.29
C VAL A 43 10.62 7.73 3.19
N ARG A 44 11.86 8.14 2.96
CA ARG A 44 12.17 9.18 1.98
C ARG A 44 12.03 8.69 0.55
N ALA A 45 11.39 9.49 -0.28
CA ALA A 45 11.37 9.29 -1.71
C ALA A 45 12.66 9.84 -2.34
N THR A 46 13.21 9.12 -3.31
CA THR A 46 14.07 9.72 -4.34
C THR A 46 13.17 10.29 -5.42
N ILE A 47 13.34 11.57 -5.74
CA ILE A 47 12.46 12.28 -6.67
C ILE A 47 13.23 12.51 -7.96
N GLU A 48 12.65 12.05 -9.07
CA GLU A 48 13.10 12.37 -10.41
C GLU A 48 12.07 13.29 -11.07
N GLY A 49 12.50 14.41 -11.65
CA GLY A 49 11.60 15.43 -12.21
C GLY A 49 10.97 16.33 -11.15
N GLU A 50 9.75 16.79 -11.41
CA GLU A 50 8.97 17.71 -10.56
C GLU A 50 7.54 17.18 -10.27
N PRO A 51 7.38 16.03 -9.57
CA PRO A 51 6.08 15.57 -9.13
C PRO A 51 5.38 16.65 -8.30
N THR A 52 4.08 16.80 -8.51
CA THR A 52 3.31 17.89 -7.90
C THR A 52 2.19 17.31 -7.03
N LEU A 53 1.97 17.91 -5.87
CA LEU A 53 0.83 17.60 -5.02
C LEU A 53 -0.44 18.24 -5.61
N VAL A 54 -1.49 17.43 -5.75
CA VAL A 54 -2.78 17.84 -6.32
C VAL A 54 -3.93 17.27 -5.47
N SER A 55 -5.13 17.77 -5.66
CA SER A 55 -6.31 17.18 -5.01
C SER A 55 -6.53 15.74 -5.47
N GLY A 56 -6.54 14.81 -4.53
CA GLY A 56 -6.77 13.37 -4.76
C GLY A 56 -8.23 12.96 -4.59
N LYS A 57 -8.49 11.65 -4.67
CA LYS A 57 -9.82 11.06 -4.39
C LYS A 57 -10.27 11.34 -2.96
N VAL A 58 -9.33 11.28 -2.02
CA VAL A 58 -9.45 11.66 -0.62
C VAL A 58 -8.17 12.41 -0.26
N GLY A 59 -8.27 13.65 0.20
CA GLY A 59 -7.09 14.44 0.56
C GLY A 59 -6.23 14.83 -0.64
N GLN A 60 -4.91 14.86 -0.45
CA GLN A 60 -3.93 15.08 -1.50
C GLN A 60 -3.58 13.79 -2.27
N GLY A 61 -3.11 13.95 -3.49
CA GLY A 61 -2.49 12.92 -4.32
C GLY A 61 -1.22 13.46 -4.98
N ALA A 62 -0.39 12.58 -5.52
CA ALA A 62 0.77 12.96 -6.30
C ALA A 62 0.48 12.82 -7.81
N GLN A 63 0.70 13.90 -8.55
CA GLN A 63 0.74 13.87 -10.01
C GLN A 63 2.15 13.49 -10.45
N VAL A 64 2.24 12.34 -11.12
CA VAL A 64 3.49 11.71 -11.62
C VAL A 64 3.29 11.25 -13.06
N GLY A 65 4.38 10.91 -13.74
CA GLY A 65 4.38 10.41 -15.11
C GLY A 65 5.18 11.29 -16.07
N PRO A 66 5.08 11.04 -17.38
CA PRO A 66 5.76 11.85 -18.40
C PRO A 66 5.47 13.35 -18.21
N GLY A 67 6.52 14.18 -18.16
CA GLY A 67 6.41 15.62 -17.94
C GLY A 67 6.31 16.06 -16.47
N PHE A 68 5.96 15.16 -15.54
CA PHE A 68 5.93 15.44 -14.10
C PHE A 68 7.07 14.78 -13.35
N GLY A 69 7.46 13.56 -13.71
CA GLY A 69 8.52 12.82 -13.01
C GLY A 69 8.00 11.59 -12.26
N ARG A 70 8.83 11.05 -11.35
CA ARG A 70 8.61 9.78 -10.65
C ARG A 70 9.07 9.86 -9.19
N LEU A 71 8.45 9.03 -8.35
CA LEU A 71 8.86 8.78 -6.97
C LEU A 71 9.44 7.37 -6.86
N ASP A 72 10.64 7.26 -6.31
CA ASP A 72 11.30 5.98 -6.03
C ASP A 72 11.51 5.80 -4.53
N PHE A 73 11.02 4.68 -4.00
CA PHE A 73 11.13 4.33 -2.58
C PHE A 73 12.09 3.14 -2.40
N PRO A 74 12.82 3.08 -1.26
CA PRO A 74 13.62 1.90 -0.95
C PRO A 74 12.71 0.67 -0.81
N THR A 75 13.20 -0.49 -1.23
CA THR A 75 12.44 -1.75 -1.16
C THR A 75 12.86 -2.63 0.01
N GLU A 76 14.10 -2.49 0.48
CA GLU A 76 14.66 -3.29 1.57
C GLU A 76 13.87 -3.06 2.87
N GLY A 77 13.42 -4.16 3.49
CA GLY A 77 12.61 -4.11 4.70
C GLY A 77 11.16 -3.66 4.50
N LEU A 78 10.77 -3.25 3.28
CA LEU A 78 9.40 -2.84 2.94
C LEU A 78 8.69 -3.87 2.07
N LEU A 79 9.32 -4.33 0.98
CA LEU A 79 8.71 -5.32 0.09
C LEU A 79 9.17 -6.75 0.43
N ASN A 80 8.21 -7.68 0.44
CA ASN A 80 8.42 -9.11 0.57
C ASN A 80 8.22 -9.77 -0.81
N ASP A 81 9.19 -10.56 -1.25
CA ASP A 81 9.16 -11.23 -2.55
C ASP A 81 8.35 -12.53 -2.55
N ASP A 82 7.96 -13.06 -1.39
CA ASP A 82 7.04 -14.20 -1.25
C ASP A 82 5.57 -13.78 -1.41
N GLY A 83 5.24 -12.50 -1.22
CA GLY A 83 3.89 -11.97 -1.44
C GLY A 83 3.51 -10.79 -0.55
N GLY A 84 2.37 -10.16 -0.89
CA GLY A 84 1.84 -8.99 -0.17
C GLY A 84 0.58 -8.44 -0.82
N THR A 85 0.20 -7.23 -0.42
CA THR A 85 -0.93 -6.49 -1.00
C THR A 85 -0.50 -5.06 -1.27
N VAL A 86 -0.92 -4.52 -2.41
CA VAL A 86 -0.77 -3.11 -2.77
C VAL A 86 -2.16 -2.58 -3.08
N GLU A 87 -2.50 -1.44 -2.50
CA GLU A 87 -3.77 -0.74 -2.70
C GLU A 87 -3.47 0.73 -2.99
N MET A 88 -4.16 1.31 -3.98
CA MET A 88 -4.02 2.72 -4.33
C MET A 88 -5.22 3.22 -5.13
N TRP A 89 -5.43 4.54 -5.09
CA TRP A 89 -6.27 5.24 -6.07
C TRP A 89 -5.41 5.67 -7.26
N VAL A 90 -5.90 5.43 -8.48
CA VAL A 90 -5.27 5.89 -9.71
C VAL A 90 -6.28 6.77 -10.46
N CYS A 91 -5.84 7.91 -10.96
CA CYS A 91 -6.62 8.78 -11.85
C CYS A 91 -5.82 9.04 -13.13
N PRO A 92 -6.32 8.64 -14.32
CA PRO A 92 -5.76 9.13 -15.58
C PRO A 92 -5.88 10.66 -15.64
N VAL A 93 -4.88 11.33 -16.20
CA VAL A 93 -4.88 12.80 -16.34
C VAL A 93 -4.95 13.20 -17.82
N ASP A 94 -4.02 12.70 -18.62
CA ASP A 94 -3.82 13.06 -20.02
C ASP A 94 -3.81 11.84 -20.95
N TRP A 95 -4.32 10.71 -20.46
CA TRP A 95 -4.46 9.48 -21.20
C TRP A 95 -5.84 8.85 -20.94
N GLU A 96 -6.23 7.95 -21.83
CA GLU A 96 -7.47 7.21 -21.75
C GLU A 96 -7.15 5.72 -21.82
N SER A 97 -7.92 4.90 -21.09
CA SER A 97 -7.76 3.44 -21.05
C SER A 97 -7.76 2.77 -22.44
N ALA A 98 -8.38 3.41 -23.43
CA ALA A 98 -8.52 2.89 -24.78
C ALA A 98 -7.37 3.27 -25.74
N ASP A 99 -6.32 3.96 -25.27
CA ASP A 99 -5.26 4.50 -26.14
C ASP A 99 -4.25 3.44 -26.66
N GLY A 100 -4.48 2.17 -26.36
CA GLY A 100 -3.66 1.04 -26.84
C GLY A 100 -2.29 0.93 -26.19
N LYS A 101 -2.05 1.62 -25.06
CA LYS A 101 -0.77 1.59 -24.36
C LYS A 101 -0.85 0.82 -23.05
N PHE A 102 0.34 0.47 -22.57
CA PHE A 102 0.56 -0.17 -21.28
C PHE A 102 0.92 0.89 -20.24
N HIS A 103 -0.04 1.27 -19.39
CA HIS A 103 0.14 2.34 -18.41
C HIS A 103 0.53 1.74 -17.05
N VAL A 104 1.80 1.89 -16.66
CA VAL A 104 2.34 1.41 -15.39
C VAL A 104 2.24 2.50 -14.34
N PHE A 105 1.60 2.19 -13.21
CA PHE A 105 1.43 3.12 -12.08
C PHE A 105 2.37 2.81 -10.91
N PHE A 106 2.78 1.55 -10.82
CA PHE A 106 3.74 1.09 -9.82
C PHE A 106 4.55 -0.06 -10.40
N GLU A 107 5.86 -0.01 -10.20
CA GLU A 107 6.75 -1.11 -10.54
C GLU A 107 7.79 -1.34 -9.46
N CYS A 108 8.18 -2.60 -9.30
CA CYS A 108 9.35 -2.98 -8.54
C CYS A 108 10.14 -4.02 -9.34
N ARG A 109 11.47 -3.87 -9.37
CA ARG A 109 12.39 -4.77 -10.08
C ARG A 109 13.42 -5.36 -9.12
N GLY A 110 13.86 -6.58 -9.39
CA GLY A 110 14.84 -7.30 -8.57
C GLY A 110 15.06 -8.70 -9.13
N ARG A 111 14.84 -9.74 -8.30
CA ARG A 111 14.83 -11.15 -8.76
C ARG A 111 13.72 -11.46 -9.78
N GLY A 112 12.72 -10.60 -9.86
CA GLY A 112 11.64 -10.60 -10.84
C GLY A 112 11.12 -9.19 -11.05
N ALA A 113 9.90 -9.07 -11.58
CA ALA A 113 9.24 -7.78 -11.74
C ALA A 113 7.79 -7.85 -11.25
N LEU A 114 7.40 -6.85 -10.48
CA LEU A 114 6.01 -6.57 -10.10
C LEU A 114 5.58 -5.31 -10.83
N TYR A 115 4.45 -5.40 -11.52
CA TYR A 115 3.83 -4.26 -12.20
C TYR A 115 2.37 -4.18 -11.76
N LEU A 116 1.96 -3.00 -11.31
CA LEU A 116 0.54 -2.61 -11.27
C LEU A 116 0.32 -1.64 -12.43
N TYR A 117 -0.55 -2.05 -13.33
CA TYR A 117 -0.76 -1.39 -14.61
C TYR A 117 -2.21 -1.57 -15.06
N GLU A 118 -2.66 -0.68 -15.93
CA GLU A 118 -3.86 -0.90 -16.72
C GLU A 118 -3.47 -1.55 -18.04
N TYR A 119 -4.11 -2.68 -18.34
CA TYR A 119 -3.95 -3.38 -19.61
C TYR A 119 -5.06 -2.97 -20.56
N TRP A 120 -4.70 -2.72 -21.81
CA TRP A 120 -5.66 -2.55 -22.89
C TRP A 120 -5.96 -3.91 -23.55
N THR A 121 -7.25 -4.22 -23.73
CA THR A 121 -7.75 -5.39 -24.49
C THR A 121 -8.62 -4.98 -25.65
#